data_AF-A0A2V7QQ33-F1
#
_entry.id   AF-A0A2V7QQ33-F1
#
_cell.length_a   1.000
_cell.length_b   1.000
_cell.length_c   1.000
_cell.angle_alpha   90.00
_cell.angle_beta   90.00
_cell.angle_gamma   90.00
#
_symmetry.space_group_name_H-M   'P 1'
#
loop_
_entity.id
_entity.type
_entity.pdbx_description
1 polymer ?
#
loop_
_entity_poly.entity_id
_entity_poly.type
_entity_poly.pdbx_seq_one_letter_code
_entity_poly.pdbx_strand_id
1 'polypeptide(L)'
;MKPVAWAAGLCVLGACAPSNPCSAGAMHLQTRYAQRYLGHWVVARGDTLTLPELGDRFKLTDVVLDSTRVVADHACHFRGTLVFRVPPETLPVTWIGYPEQALVYGWPAALGPFAGIGATRVGDSLVGAILFDSRLGVQVRPGATARFVAGRARH
;
A
#
# COMPACT_ATOMS: atom_id res chain seq x y z
N MET A 1 -22.49 -34.78 -53.59
CA MET A 1 -21.24 -34.30 -52.96
C MET A 1 -21.62 -33.60 -51.66
N LYS A 2 -21.19 -34.13 -50.51
CA LYS A 2 -21.52 -33.60 -49.17
C LYS A 2 -20.54 -32.48 -48.80
N PRO A 3 -20.97 -31.33 -48.23
CA PRO A 3 -20.03 -30.37 -47.67
C PRO A 3 -19.48 -30.90 -46.34
N VAL A 4 -18.15 -30.97 -46.25
CA VAL A 4 -17.38 -31.28 -45.04
C VAL A 4 -17.46 -30.08 -44.10
N ALA A 5 -18.08 -30.29 -42.94
CA ALA A 5 -18.06 -29.32 -41.84
C ALA A 5 -16.66 -29.29 -41.22
N TRP A 6 -15.98 -28.14 -41.31
CA TRP A 6 -14.75 -27.89 -40.57
C TRP A 6 -15.14 -27.43 -39.17
N ALA A 7 -14.95 -28.33 -38.20
CA ALA A 7 -15.15 -28.04 -36.79
C ALA A 7 -14.16 -26.97 -36.33
N ALA A 8 -14.70 -25.81 -35.95
CA ALA A 8 -13.98 -24.75 -35.27
C ALA A 8 -13.58 -25.22 -33.86
N GLY A 9 -12.33 -25.65 -33.71
CA GLY A 9 -11.69 -25.85 -32.41
C GLY A 9 -11.04 -24.56 -31.92
N LEU A 10 -11.84 -23.62 -31.41
CA LEU A 10 -11.33 -22.49 -30.63
C LEU A 10 -10.84 -23.01 -29.28
N CYS A 11 -9.56 -23.36 -29.20
CA CYS A 11 -8.86 -23.55 -27.92
C CYS A 11 -8.77 -22.19 -27.21
N VAL A 12 -9.79 -21.86 -26.43
CA VAL A 12 -9.73 -20.79 -25.44
C VAL A 12 -8.79 -21.27 -24.34
N LEU A 13 -7.52 -20.87 -24.42
CA LEU A 13 -6.60 -20.90 -23.30
C LEU A 13 -7.11 -19.91 -22.25
N GLY A 14 -8.08 -20.32 -21.46
CA GLY A 14 -8.44 -19.64 -20.22
C GLY A 14 -7.22 -19.70 -19.33
N ALA A 15 -6.47 -18.60 -19.27
CA ALA A 15 -5.40 -18.46 -18.30
C ALA A 15 -6.00 -18.76 -16.92
N CYS A 16 -5.54 -19.83 -16.27
CA CYS A 16 -5.88 -20.19 -14.91
C CYS A 16 -5.29 -19.13 -13.97
N ALA A 17 -5.88 -17.93 -13.96
CA ALA A 17 -5.65 -16.97 -12.92
C ALA A 17 -6.21 -17.59 -11.63
N PRO A 18 -5.46 -17.59 -10.52
CA PRO A 18 -5.99 -18.03 -9.24
C PRO A 18 -7.30 -17.30 -8.96
N SER A 19 -8.36 -18.04 -8.67
CA SER A 19 -9.65 -17.47 -8.26
C SER A 19 -9.52 -16.63 -6.99
N ASN A 20 -8.45 -16.83 -6.21
CA ASN A 20 -8.00 -15.93 -5.16
C ASN A 20 -6.54 -15.50 -5.41
N PRO A 21 -6.25 -14.20 -5.66
CA PRO A 21 -4.87 -13.75 -5.89
C PRO A 21 -3.96 -13.98 -4.67
N CYS A 22 -4.52 -14.11 -3.46
CA CYS A 22 -3.76 -14.35 -2.24
C CYS A 22 -3.25 -15.78 -2.06
N SER A 23 -3.75 -16.74 -2.84
CA SER A 23 -3.23 -18.11 -2.88
C SER A 23 -2.15 -18.31 -3.95
N ALA A 24 -1.81 -17.28 -4.73
CA ALA A 24 -0.78 -17.37 -5.76
C ALA A 24 0.60 -17.66 -5.16
N GLY A 25 1.40 -18.50 -5.83
CA GLY A 25 2.77 -18.84 -5.40
C GLY A 25 3.69 -17.62 -5.24
N ALA A 26 3.47 -16.57 -6.03
CA ALA A 26 4.19 -15.29 -5.93
C ALA A 26 4.05 -14.62 -4.54
N MET A 27 2.94 -14.85 -3.82
CA MET A 27 2.75 -14.32 -2.47
C MET A 27 3.71 -14.92 -1.46
N HIS A 28 4.32 -16.08 -1.73
CA HIS A 28 5.29 -16.67 -0.83
C HIS A 28 6.53 -15.78 -0.67
N LEU A 29 7.08 -15.26 -1.79
CA LEU A 29 8.24 -14.36 -1.75
C LEU A 29 7.87 -13.01 -1.11
N GLN A 30 6.73 -12.44 -1.49
CA GLN A 30 6.24 -11.20 -0.87
C GLN A 30 6.07 -11.35 0.65
N THR A 31 5.55 -12.50 1.12
CA THR A 31 5.42 -12.77 2.56
C THR A 31 6.78 -12.78 3.26
N ARG A 32 7.82 -13.36 2.64
CA ARG A 32 9.17 -13.36 3.23
C ARG A 32 9.74 -11.95 3.36
N TYR A 33 9.58 -11.11 2.34
CA TYR A 33 10.05 -9.72 2.40
C TYR A 33 9.23 -8.88 3.38
N ALA A 34 7.91 -9.07 3.39
CA ALA A 34 6.99 -8.41 4.30
C ALA A 34 7.35 -8.63 5.78
N GLN A 35 7.86 -9.81 6.17
CA GLN A 35 8.25 -10.10 7.56
C GLN A 35 9.11 -9.01 8.21
N ARG A 36 9.97 -8.35 7.42
CA ARG A 36 10.87 -7.31 7.94
C ARG A 36 10.12 -6.06 8.41
N TYR A 37 8.98 -5.78 7.79
CA TYR A 37 8.19 -4.56 7.99
C TYR A 37 7.04 -4.75 8.98
N LEU A 38 6.73 -5.99 9.37
CA LEU A 38 5.63 -6.27 10.29
C LEU A 38 5.79 -5.60 11.65
N GLY A 39 4.65 -5.28 12.25
CA GLY A 39 4.52 -4.75 13.59
C GLY A 39 4.05 -3.30 13.62
N HIS A 40 4.18 -2.71 14.81
CA HIS A 40 3.82 -1.33 15.09
C HIS A 40 5.06 -0.46 15.08
N TRP A 41 5.01 0.61 14.30
CA TRP A 41 6.03 1.63 14.17
C TRP A 41 5.49 2.96 14.65
N VAL A 42 6.21 3.59 15.57
CA VAL A 42 5.86 4.88 16.16
C VAL A 42 6.75 5.95 15.54
N VAL A 43 6.15 6.95 14.90
CA VAL A 43 6.85 8.05 14.25
C VAL A 43 7.52 8.93 15.30
N ALA A 44 8.85 8.88 15.35
CA ALA A 44 9.66 9.72 16.23
C ALA A 44 9.93 11.09 15.60
N ARG A 45 10.13 11.12 14.28
CA ARG A 45 10.29 12.36 13.49
C ARG A 45 9.46 12.23 12.23
N GLY A 46 8.64 13.23 11.93
CA GLY A 46 7.80 13.21 10.75
C GLY A 46 7.35 14.61 10.40
N ASP A 47 7.31 14.89 9.11
CA ASP A 47 6.77 16.12 8.57
C ASP A 47 5.27 16.21 8.85
N THR A 48 4.78 17.44 8.98
CA THR A 48 3.34 17.70 9.07
C THR A 48 2.82 17.96 7.66
N LEU A 49 1.84 17.19 7.24
CA LEU A 49 1.12 17.43 6.01
C LEU A 49 0.10 18.54 6.24
N THR A 50 0.11 19.54 5.37
CA THR A 50 -0.96 20.53 5.29
C THR A 50 -1.63 20.34 3.95
N LEU A 51 -2.90 19.96 3.96
CA LEU A 51 -3.71 19.82 2.76
C LEU A 51 -4.50 21.12 2.61
N PRO A 52 -4.12 22.03 1.68
CA PRO A 52 -4.67 23.39 1.63
C PRO A 52 -6.20 23.43 1.47
N GLU A 53 -6.76 22.43 0.79
CA GLU A 53 -8.20 22.29 0.53
C GLU A 53 -8.99 21.80 1.76
N LEU A 54 -8.32 21.15 2.71
CA LEU A 54 -8.94 20.58 3.91
C LEU A 54 -8.68 21.42 5.17
N GLY A 55 -7.81 22.42 5.10
CA GLY A 55 -7.46 23.29 6.25
C GLY A 55 -6.71 22.60 7.38
N ASP A 56 -6.65 21.27 7.37
CA ASP A 56 -6.16 20.44 8.46
C ASP A 56 -4.67 20.10 8.31
N ARG A 57 -4.01 20.06 9.47
CA ARG A 57 -2.59 19.72 9.63
C ARG A 57 -2.47 18.30 10.17
N PHE A 58 -2.29 17.36 9.26
CA PHE A 58 -2.17 15.95 9.59
C PHE A 58 -0.71 15.60 9.88
N LYS A 59 -0.47 14.89 10.97
CA LYS A 59 0.84 14.32 11.27
C LYS A 59 0.73 12.82 11.43
N LEU A 60 1.45 12.05 10.61
CA LEU A 60 1.55 10.60 10.79
C LEU A 60 2.19 10.30 12.15
N THR A 61 1.52 9.52 12.97
CA THR A 61 2.02 9.12 14.29
C THR A 61 2.37 7.65 14.35
N ASP A 62 1.59 6.79 13.70
CA ASP A 62 1.77 5.35 13.80
C ASP A 62 1.54 4.68 12.46
N VAL A 63 2.32 3.63 12.22
CA VAL A 63 2.16 2.70 11.09
C VAL A 63 2.08 1.31 11.67
N VAL A 64 0.96 0.63 11.45
CA VAL A 64 0.75 -0.76 11.86
C VAL A 64 0.65 -1.61 10.62
N LEU A 65 1.60 -2.53 10.43
CA LEU A 65 1.64 -3.43 9.29
C LEU A 65 1.46 -4.87 9.77
N ASP A 66 0.42 -5.53 9.30
CA ASP A 66 0.14 -6.92 9.64
C ASP A 66 0.29 -7.85 8.44
N SER A 67 0.31 -9.16 8.70
CA SER A 67 0.49 -10.19 7.68
C SER A 67 -0.82 -10.75 7.12
N THR A 68 -1.96 -10.21 7.54
CA THR A 68 -3.28 -10.62 7.07
C THR A 68 -3.40 -10.27 5.60
N ARG A 69 -3.70 -11.25 4.77
CA ARG A 69 -3.88 -11.06 3.33
C ARG A 69 -5.30 -10.61 3.03
N VAL A 70 -5.43 -9.57 2.21
CA VAL A 70 -6.71 -9.03 1.74
C VAL A 70 -6.66 -8.90 0.22
N VAL A 71 -7.79 -9.16 -0.43
CA VAL A 71 -7.96 -8.93 -1.87
C VAL A 71 -8.49 -7.52 -2.06
N ALA A 72 -7.75 -6.67 -2.78
CA ALA A 72 -8.14 -5.30 -3.13
C ALA A 72 -7.81 -5.05 -4.60
N ASP A 73 -8.73 -4.46 -5.36
CA ASP A 73 -8.57 -4.15 -6.80
C ASP A 73 -7.99 -5.30 -7.63
N HIS A 74 -8.49 -6.53 -7.38
CA HIS A 74 -8.07 -7.77 -8.03
C HIS A 74 -6.64 -8.24 -7.72
N ALA A 75 -5.93 -7.57 -6.81
CA ALA A 75 -4.61 -7.95 -6.33
C ALA A 75 -4.65 -8.40 -4.86
N CYS A 76 -3.63 -9.15 -4.45
CA CYS A 76 -3.46 -9.50 -3.04
C CYS A 76 -2.52 -8.51 -2.38
N HIS A 77 -2.93 -8.02 -1.22
CA HIS A 77 -2.16 -7.13 -0.38
C HIS A 77 -2.16 -7.62 1.06
N PHE A 78 -1.26 -7.10 1.87
CA PHE A 78 -1.32 -7.23 3.32
C PHE A 78 -2.14 -6.10 3.92
N ARG A 79 -2.83 -6.34 5.04
CA ARG A 79 -3.57 -5.30 5.76
C ARG A 79 -2.61 -4.47 6.61
N GLY A 80 -2.95 -3.20 6.79
CA GLY A 80 -2.30 -2.33 7.75
C GLY A 80 -3.22 -1.20 8.17
N THR A 81 -2.66 -0.32 9.00
CA THR A 81 -3.33 0.87 9.52
C THR A 81 -2.34 2.02 9.59
N LEU A 82 -2.77 3.20 9.16
CA LEU A 82 -2.05 4.46 9.41
C LEU A 82 -2.83 5.27 10.45
N VAL A 83 -2.13 5.88 11.38
CA VAL A 83 -2.72 6.76 12.40
C VAL A 83 -2.17 8.17 12.21
N PHE A 84 -3.08 9.13 12.06
CA PHE A 84 -2.77 10.54 11.92
C PHE A 84 -3.26 11.31 13.14
N ARG A 85 -2.50 12.34 13.50
CA ARG A 85 -2.86 13.32 14.51
C ARG A 85 -3.41 14.57 13.82
N VAL A 86 -4.57 14.99 14.34
CA VAL A 86 -5.31 16.24 14.07
C VAL A 86 -5.83 16.39 12.63
N PRO A 87 -7.16 16.29 12.46
CA PRO A 87 -8.07 15.54 13.34
C PRO A 87 -7.54 14.09 13.54
N PRO A 88 -7.72 13.48 14.73
CA PRO A 88 -7.27 12.12 14.98
C PRO A 88 -8.01 11.17 14.05
N GLU A 89 -7.31 10.59 13.09
CA GLU A 89 -7.89 9.71 12.10
C GLU A 89 -7.08 8.43 11.97
N THR A 90 -7.79 7.31 11.93
CA THR A 90 -7.23 5.98 11.76
C THR A 90 -7.71 5.43 10.43
N LEU A 91 -6.79 5.18 9.52
CA LEU A 91 -7.10 4.77 8.17
C LEU A 91 -6.74 3.30 7.94
N PRO A 92 -7.70 2.47 7.49
CA PRO A 92 -7.36 1.14 7.01
C PRO A 92 -6.60 1.26 5.70
N VAL A 93 -5.48 0.54 5.61
CA VAL A 93 -4.61 0.53 4.44
C VAL A 93 -4.30 -0.90 4.01
N THR A 94 -3.84 -1.04 2.78
CA THR A 94 -3.26 -2.26 2.24
C THR A 94 -1.80 -2.03 1.89
N TRP A 95 -0.95 -3.05 1.83
CA TRP A 95 0.46 -2.86 1.52
C TRP A 95 1.13 -4.08 0.91
N ILE A 96 2.29 -3.89 0.28
CA ILE A 96 3.13 -4.94 -0.30
C ILE A 96 4.58 -4.74 0.16
N GLY A 97 5.24 -5.83 0.54
CA GLY A 97 6.66 -5.84 0.89
C GLY A 97 7.56 -6.22 -0.30
N TYR A 98 8.54 -5.36 -0.60
CA TYR A 98 9.66 -5.63 -1.51
C TYR A 98 10.97 -5.73 -0.72
N PRO A 99 12.04 -6.29 -1.32
CA PRO A 99 13.33 -6.38 -0.65
C PRO A 99 13.87 -5.01 -0.19
N GLU A 100 13.64 -3.96 -0.98
CA GLU A 100 14.18 -2.61 -0.78
C GLU A 100 13.23 -1.70 -0.01
N GLN A 101 11.92 -1.91 -0.13
CA GLN A 101 10.90 -1.06 0.50
C GLN A 101 9.55 -1.79 0.68
N ALA A 102 8.72 -1.31 1.59
CA ALA A 102 7.30 -1.59 1.61
C ALA A 102 6.55 -0.44 0.91
N LEU A 103 5.55 -0.79 0.09
CA LEU A 103 4.61 0.14 -0.49
C LEU A 103 3.26 -0.03 0.21
N VAL A 104 2.83 1.00 0.94
CA VAL A 104 1.55 1.06 1.65
C VAL A 104 0.58 1.90 0.82
N TYR A 105 -0.66 1.47 0.69
CA TYR A 105 -1.70 2.06 -0.14
C TYR A 105 -2.96 2.24 0.71
N GLY A 106 -3.71 3.30 0.49
CA GLY A 106 -4.99 3.50 1.16
C GLY A 106 -5.08 4.88 1.76
N TRP A 107 -6.01 5.63 1.19
CA TRP A 107 -6.61 6.83 1.74
C TRP A 107 -8.03 6.88 1.12
N PRO A 108 -9.07 7.28 1.85
CA PRO A 108 -10.38 7.47 1.24
C PRO A 108 -10.28 8.55 0.16
N ALA A 109 -10.76 8.28 -1.07
CA ALA A 109 -10.74 9.28 -2.15
C ALA A 109 -11.42 10.60 -1.76
N ALA A 110 -12.33 10.56 -0.77
CA ALA A 110 -13.03 11.71 -0.21
C ALA A 110 -12.14 12.64 0.66
N LEU A 111 -10.95 12.19 1.07
CA LEU A 111 -10.09 12.90 2.02
C LEU A 111 -8.76 13.36 1.41
N GLY A 112 -8.56 13.24 0.10
CA GLY A 112 -7.41 13.80 -0.62
C GLY A 112 -6.63 12.84 -1.54
N PRO A 113 -5.50 13.30 -2.09
CA PRO A 113 -4.82 12.76 -3.29
C PRO A 113 -3.65 11.82 -3.03
N PHE A 114 -3.69 11.17 -1.88
CA PHE A 114 -2.57 10.35 -1.43
C PHE A 114 -2.56 9.03 -2.20
N ALA A 115 -1.39 8.64 -2.71
CA ALA A 115 -1.20 7.39 -3.44
C ALA A 115 -0.79 6.23 -2.52
N GLY A 116 -0.03 6.55 -1.47
CA GLY A 116 0.60 5.56 -0.63
C GLY A 116 1.83 6.04 0.14
N ILE A 117 2.47 5.18 0.91
CA ILE A 117 3.77 5.42 1.55
C ILE A 117 4.78 4.44 0.97
N GLY A 118 5.96 4.95 0.60
CA GLY A 118 7.16 4.13 0.41
C GLY A 118 8.00 4.15 1.67
N ALA A 119 8.33 2.98 2.22
CA ALA A 119 9.08 2.88 3.47
C ALA A 119 10.16 1.80 3.42
N THR A 120 11.39 2.15 3.82
CA THR A 120 12.53 1.24 3.91
C THR A 120 12.91 1.03 5.38
N ARG A 121 13.20 -0.21 5.75
CA ARG A 121 13.69 -0.54 7.10
C ARG A 121 15.20 -0.36 7.18
N VAL A 122 15.66 0.39 8.17
CA VAL A 122 17.08 0.57 8.51
C VAL A 122 17.26 0.22 9.99
N GLY A 123 17.81 -0.98 10.27
CA GLY A 123 17.85 -1.50 11.64
C GLY A 123 16.45 -1.62 12.23
N ASP A 124 16.21 -1.01 13.40
CA ASP A 124 14.88 -0.94 14.03
C ASP A 124 14.14 0.37 13.76
N SER A 125 14.52 1.05 12.68
CA SER A 125 13.81 2.23 12.17
C SER A 125 13.15 1.94 10.83
N LEU A 126 12.01 2.58 10.62
CA LEU A 126 11.32 2.66 9.33
C LEU A 126 11.44 4.09 8.83
N VAL A 127 12.13 4.27 7.70
CA VAL A 127 12.32 5.57 7.05
C VAL A 127 11.48 5.58 5.79
N GLY A 128 10.64 6.59 5.61
CA GLY A 128 9.75 6.61 4.47
C GLY A 128 9.33 7.99 4.03
N ALA A 129 8.61 7.99 2.92
CA ALA A 129 8.00 9.16 2.33
C ALA A 129 6.54 8.88 1.97
N ILE A 130 5.72 9.89 2.20
CA ILE A 130 4.34 9.96 1.75
C ILE A 130 4.37 10.26 0.24
N LEU A 131 3.73 9.37 -0.54
CA LEU A 131 3.63 9.41 -1.99
C LEU A 131 2.28 10.02 -2.38
N PHE A 132 2.32 10.97 -3.30
CA PHE A 132 1.14 11.64 -3.84
C PHE A 132 0.97 11.25 -5.30
N ASP A 133 -0.28 10.99 -5.73
CA ASP A 133 -0.55 10.68 -7.14
C ASP A 133 -1.11 11.93 -7.82
N SER A 134 -0.35 12.46 -8.77
CA SER A 134 -0.76 13.57 -9.63
C SER A 134 -2.06 13.32 -10.40
N ARG A 135 -2.44 12.06 -10.66
CA ARG A 135 -3.69 11.68 -11.33
C ARG A 135 -4.92 11.80 -10.43
N LEU A 136 -4.73 11.89 -9.11
CA LEU A 136 -5.80 12.07 -8.14
C LEU A 136 -6.16 13.56 -7.93
N GLY A 137 -5.75 14.44 -8.84
CA GLY A 137 -6.28 15.79 -8.95
C GLY A 137 -5.69 16.82 -7.98
N VAL A 138 -4.66 16.47 -7.19
CA VAL A 138 -4.03 17.48 -6.32
C VAL A 138 -2.70 17.97 -6.83
N GLN A 139 -2.62 19.29 -6.87
CA GLN A 139 -1.40 20.05 -7.07
C GLN A 139 -0.63 20.14 -5.75
N VAL A 140 0.07 19.07 -5.38
CA VAL A 140 1.16 19.19 -4.42
C VAL A 140 2.34 19.79 -5.17
N ARG A 141 3.03 20.80 -4.61
CA ARG A 141 4.22 21.36 -5.26
C ARG A 141 5.19 20.22 -5.60
N PRO A 142 5.71 20.12 -6.84
CA PRO A 142 6.72 19.13 -7.18
C PRO A 142 7.85 19.14 -6.13
N GLY A 143 8.14 17.98 -5.53
CA GLY A 143 9.14 17.83 -4.47
C GLY A 143 8.58 17.84 -3.02
N ALA A 144 7.29 18.06 -2.81
CA ALA A 144 6.64 17.91 -1.51
C ALA A 144 6.46 16.41 -1.14
N THR A 145 7.56 15.78 -0.71
CA THR A 145 7.52 14.48 -0.04
C THR A 145 7.59 14.74 1.46
N ALA A 146 6.54 14.39 2.20
CA ALA A 146 6.62 14.37 3.65
C ALA A 146 7.37 13.13 4.08
N ARG A 147 8.47 13.34 4.80
CA ARG A 147 9.36 12.28 5.28
C ARG A 147 9.01 11.92 6.71
N PHE A 148 9.27 10.67 7.05
CA PHE A 148 9.18 10.22 8.43
C PHE A 148 10.29 9.22 8.77
N VAL A 149 10.58 9.16 10.06
CA VAL A 149 11.39 8.15 10.72
C VAL A 149 10.59 7.64 11.91
N ALA A 150 10.26 6.36 11.87
CA ALA A 150 9.55 5.66 12.93
C ALA A 150 10.46 4.62 13.57
N GLY A 151 10.37 4.49 14.89
CA GLY A 151 11.00 3.39 15.63
C GLY A 151 10.00 2.26 15.82
N ARG A 152 10.48 1.02 15.88
CA ARG A 152 9.62 -0.11 16.25
C ARG A 152 9.14 0.05 17.70
N ALA A 153 7.84 -0.07 17.93
CA ALA A 153 7.28 -0.10 19.27
C ALA A 153 7.88 -1.31 20.02
N ARG A 154 8.50 -1.05 21.16
CA ARG A 154 8.92 -2.12 22.08
C ARG A 154 7.76 -2.34 23.04
N HIS A 155 7.18 -3.53 22.99
CA HIS A 155 6.22 -3.99 23.99
C HIS A 155 6.88 -4.13 25.37
#